data_AF-A0A255S534-F1
#
_entry.id   AF-A0A255S534-F1
#
_cell.length_a   1.000
_cell.length_b   1.000
_cell.length_c   1.000
_cell.angle_alpha   90.00
_cell.angle_beta   90.00
_cell.angle_gamma   90.00
#
_symmetry.space_group_name_H-M   'P 1'
#
loop_
_entity.id
_entity.type
_entity.pdbx_description
1 polymer ?
#
loop_
_entity_poly.entity_id
_entity_poly.type
_entity_poly.pdbx_seq_one_letter_code
_entity_poly.pdbx_strand_id
1 'polypeptide(L)'
;MKYNIRRIWLILSLVTILMLVIGMVAGSSDVKQYAKQMENLMNKGDYDAALQIGCKSDKTDSLLTALRVEALYQQHRLGDELFTYPISGSGRDMKHCGGDKMLCGYLIDCQLDQFVKLLPTYYPINSSLPKHYQEALVLYKHLRAQPIIVFNNLAMEADFDEMKSLQQRYPKQREWLINMQTNYKDTYWYYYFCGKAINKLQNR
;
A
#
# COMPACT_ATOMS: atom_id res chain seq x y z
N MET A 1 21.39 -56.89 23.42
CA MET A 1 20.85 -55.55 23.75
C MET A 1 21.61 -54.35 23.16
N LYS A 2 22.86 -54.45 22.66
CA LYS A 2 23.58 -53.28 22.07
C LYS A 2 23.11 -52.87 20.67
N TYR A 3 22.44 -53.75 19.93
CA TYR A 3 22.01 -53.51 18.53
C TYR A 3 20.80 -52.56 18.41
N ASN A 4 19.91 -52.58 19.41
CA ASN A 4 18.71 -51.74 19.41
C ASN A 4 19.02 -50.28 19.73
N ILE A 5 20.04 -50.01 20.56
CA ILE A 5 20.43 -48.64 20.95
C ILE A 5 20.94 -47.82 19.75
N ARG A 6 21.76 -48.43 18.87
CA ARG A 6 22.22 -47.76 17.64
C ARG A 6 21.08 -47.45 16.68
N ARG A 7 20.12 -48.37 16.52
CA ARG A 7 18.92 -48.16 15.69
C ARG A 7 17.99 -47.09 16.26
N ILE A 8 17.79 -47.07 17.58
CA ILE A 8 16.98 -46.05 18.26
C ILE A 8 17.61 -44.66 18.08
N TRP A 9 18.93 -44.54 18.21
CA TRP A 9 19.63 -43.25 18.02
C TRP A 9 19.55 -42.77 16.57
N LEU A 10 19.63 -43.68 15.60
CA LEU A 10 19.42 -43.37 14.17
C LEU A 10 17.99 -42.89 13.90
N ILE A 11 16.96 -43.57 14.42
CA ILE A 11 15.56 -43.15 14.27
C ILE A 11 15.32 -41.78 14.93
N LEU A 12 15.88 -41.55 16.12
CA LEU A 12 15.75 -40.26 16.82
C LEU A 12 16.39 -39.12 16.01
N SER A 13 17.58 -39.35 15.45
CA SER A 13 18.24 -38.36 14.58
C SER A 13 17.47 -38.09 13.28
N LEU A 14 16.79 -39.11 12.74
CA LEU A 14 16.00 -38.96 11.53
C LEU A 14 14.71 -38.17 11.79
N VAL A 15 14.04 -38.40 12.93
CA VAL A 15 12.85 -37.65 13.33
C VAL A 15 13.18 -36.18 13.62
N THR A 16 14.32 -35.88 14.25
CA THR A 16 14.72 -34.49 14.49
C THR A 16 15.05 -33.75 13.20
N ILE A 17 15.72 -34.41 12.24
CA ILE A 17 15.95 -33.85 10.91
C ILE A 17 14.62 -33.59 10.19
N LEU A 18 13.65 -34.50 10.30
CA LEU A 18 12.33 -34.34 9.66
C LEU A 18 11.56 -33.15 10.24
N MET A 19 11.64 -32.93 11.56
CA MET A 19 11.06 -31.76 12.23
C MET A 19 11.74 -30.45 11.82
N LEU A 20 13.07 -30.44 11.66
CA LEU A 20 13.82 -29.28 11.19
C LEU A 20 13.47 -28.92 9.74
N VAL A 21 13.28 -29.91 8.87
CA VAL A 21 12.89 -29.70 7.47
C VAL A 21 11.47 -29.12 7.38
N ILE A 22 10.52 -29.62 8.18
CA ILE A 22 9.16 -29.08 8.24
C ILE A 22 9.16 -27.64 8.78
N GLY A 23 9.96 -27.36 9.82
CA GLY A 23 10.10 -26.01 10.39
C GLY A 23 10.68 -24.97 9.41
N MET A 24 11.63 -25.37 8.56
CA MET A 24 12.20 -24.48 7.54
C MET A 24 11.20 -24.15 6.41
N VAL A 25 10.35 -25.09 6.02
CA VAL A 25 9.34 -24.87 4.97
C VAL A 25 8.22 -23.96 5.47
N ALA A 26 7.79 -24.12 6.72
CA ALA A 26 6.71 -23.33 7.33
C ALA A 26 7.05 -21.84 7.50
N GLY A 27 8.34 -21.48 7.65
CA GLY A 27 8.74 -20.11 7.97
C GLY A 27 8.69 -19.10 6.80
N SER A 28 8.48 -19.55 5.56
CA SER A 28 8.78 -18.74 4.37
C SER A 28 7.61 -18.39 3.44
N SER A 29 6.38 -18.86 3.70
CA SER A 29 5.36 -18.93 2.64
C SER A 29 4.06 -18.17 2.83
N ASP A 30 3.80 -17.46 3.93
CA ASP A 30 2.51 -16.77 4.12
C ASP A 30 2.20 -15.81 2.96
N VAL A 31 3.18 -15.00 2.56
CA VAL A 31 3.01 -13.98 1.51
C VAL A 31 2.79 -14.59 0.12
N LYS A 32 3.55 -15.65 -0.21
CA LYS A 32 3.38 -16.39 -1.47
C LYS A 32 2.05 -17.12 -1.52
N GLN A 33 1.57 -17.61 -0.38
CA GLN A 33 0.26 -18.24 -0.27
C GLN A 33 -0.86 -17.22 -0.49
N TYR A 34 -0.76 -16.01 0.09
CA TYR A 34 -1.71 -14.93 -0.16
C TYR A 34 -1.74 -14.52 -1.63
N ALA A 35 -0.58 -14.36 -2.26
CA ALA A 35 -0.49 -14.05 -3.70
C ALA A 35 -1.20 -15.11 -4.55
N LYS A 36 -0.92 -16.40 -4.31
CA LYS A 36 -1.56 -17.49 -5.04
C LYS A 36 -3.08 -17.55 -4.82
N GLN A 37 -3.54 -17.28 -3.61
CA GLN A 37 -4.97 -17.19 -3.33
C GLN A 37 -5.62 -16.01 -4.07
N MET A 38 -4.95 -14.86 -4.08
CA MET A 38 -5.39 -13.66 -4.77
C MET A 38 -5.49 -13.89 -6.29
N GLU A 39 -4.46 -14.48 -6.91
CA GLU A 39 -4.47 -14.87 -8.33
C GLU A 39 -5.62 -15.82 -8.66
N ASN A 40 -5.86 -16.83 -7.81
CA ASN A 40 -6.96 -17.76 -8.01
C ASN A 40 -8.33 -17.09 -7.93
N LEU A 41 -8.51 -16.08 -7.08
CA LEU A 41 -9.75 -15.31 -6.98
C LEU A 41 -9.92 -14.34 -8.15
N MET A 42 -8.84 -13.68 -8.58
CA MET A 42 -8.83 -12.84 -9.78
C MET A 42 -9.20 -13.65 -11.02
N ASN A 43 -8.65 -14.87 -11.17
CA ASN A 43 -9.01 -15.78 -12.26
C ASN A 43 -10.48 -16.23 -12.22
N LYS A 44 -11.11 -16.20 -11.05
CA LYS A 44 -12.55 -16.47 -10.88
C LYS A 44 -13.42 -15.22 -11.08
N GLY A 45 -12.81 -14.04 -11.25
CA GLY A 45 -13.50 -12.76 -11.36
C GLY A 45 -13.93 -12.14 -10.02
N ASP A 46 -13.57 -12.75 -8.88
CA ASP A 46 -13.93 -12.26 -7.55
C ASP A 46 -12.82 -11.35 -6.99
N TYR A 47 -12.80 -10.12 -7.50
CA TYR A 47 -11.80 -9.11 -7.15
C TYR A 47 -11.98 -8.56 -5.73
N ASP A 48 -13.21 -8.51 -5.20
CA ASP A 48 -13.47 -8.00 -3.85
C ASP A 48 -12.92 -8.95 -2.78
N ALA A 49 -13.16 -10.25 -2.94
CA ALA A 49 -12.56 -11.25 -2.05
C ALA A 49 -11.03 -11.22 -2.16
N ALA A 50 -10.48 -11.04 -3.37
CA ALA A 50 -9.04 -10.96 -3.62
C ALA A 50 -8.39 -9.79 -2.84
N LEU A 51 -9.05 -8.63 -2.80
CA LEU A 51 -8.57 -7.43 -2.10
C LEU A 51 -8.63 -7.57 -0.57
N GLN A 52 -9.54 -8.39 -0.04
CA GLN A 52 -9.59 -8.68 1.40
C GLN A 52 -8.46 -9.60 1.87
N ILE A 53 -7.83 -10.36 0.97
CA ILE A 53 -6.73 -11.26 1.33
C ILE A 53 -5.47 -10.46 1.67
N GLY A 54 -4.86 -10.79 2.81
CA GLY A 54 -3.62 -10.16 3.24
C GLY A 54 -3.75 -8.72 3.71
N CYS A 55 -4.97 -8.20 3.92
CA CYS A 55 -5.20 -6.87 4.53
C CYS A 55 -4.68 -6.78 5.99
N LYS A 56 -4.52 -7.94 6.65
CA LYS A 56 -3.98 -8.08 8.01
C LYS A 56 -2.54 -8.62 8.06
N SER A 57 -1.92 -8.88 6.92
CA SER A 57 -0.54 -9.40 6.91
C SER A 57 0.42 -8.23 7.06
N ASP A 58 1.20 -8.22 8.14
CA ASP A 58 2.24 -7.21 8.41
C ASP A 58 3.39 -7.23 7.37
N LYS A 59 3.43 -8.23 6.48
CA LYS A 59 4.41 -8.37 5.41
C LYS A 59 3.74 -8.16 4.06
N THR A 60 4.08 -7.05 3.40
CA THR A 60 3.62 -6.75 2.04
C THR A 60 4.82 -6.88 1.09
N ASP A 61 4.70 -7.77 0.10
CA ASP A 61 5.66 -7.90 -1.00
C ASP A 61 5.21 -7.09 -2.22
N SER A 62 6.16 -6.63 -3.05
CA SER A 62 5.85 -5.88 -4.29
C SER A 62 4.89 -6.62 -5.22
N LEU A 63 4.88 -7.95 -5.17
CA LEU A 63 3.95 -8.78 -5.94
C LEU A 63 2.49 -8.62 -5.45
N LEU A 64 2.25 -8.55 -4.14
CA LEU A 64 0.91 -8.27 -3.59
C LEU A 64 0.44 -6.87 -3.96
N THR A 65 1.34 -5.88 -3.93
CA THR A 65 1.01 -4.52 -4.38
C THR A 65 0.63 -4.50 -5.85
N ALA A 66 1.35 -5.22 -6.71
CA ALA A 66 1.01 -5.33 -8.14
C ALA A 66 -0.36 -6.01 -8.36
N LEU A 67 -0.65 -7.12 -7.66
CA LEU A 67 -1.95 -7.80 -7.75
C LEU A 67 -3.11 -6.90 -7.27
N ARG A 68 -2.92 -6.13 -6.19
CA ARG A 68 -3.90 -5.15 -5.71
C ARG A 68 -4.15 -4.05 -6.73
N VAL A 69 -3.08 -3.50 -7.30
CA VAL A 69 -3.18 -2.50 -8.37
C VAL A 69 -3.95 -3.06 -9.57
N GLU A 70 -3.69 -4.31 -9.96
CA GLU A 70 -4.41 -4.93 -11.07
C GLU A 70 -5.90 -5.13 -10.75
N ALA A 71 -6.22 -5.68 -9.58
CA ALA A 71 -7.60 -5.88 -9.15
C ALA A 71 -8.39 -4.56 -9.07
N LEU A 72 -7.79 -3.52 -8.47
CA LEU A 72 -8.42 -2.19 -8.37
C LEU A 72 -8.57 -1.50 -9.73
N TYR A 73 -7.63 -1.74 -10.64
CA TYR A 73 -7.72 -1.21 -12.00
C TYR A 73 -8.88 -1.83 -12.78
N GLN A 74 -9.06 -3.16 -12.69
CA GLN A 74 -10.20 -3.85 -13.31
C GLN A 74 -11.55 -3.40 -12.75
N GLN A 75 -11.58 -2.94 -11.49
CA GLN A 75 -12.77 -2.39 -10.85
C GLN A 75 -12.95 -0.87 -11.05
N HIS A 76 -12.05 -0.17 -11.75
CA HIS A 76 -12.05 1.29 -11.89
C HIS A 76 -12.03 2.09 -10.57
N ARG A 77 -11.52 1.49 -9.48
CA ARG A 77 -11.45 2.09 -8.13
C ARG A 77 -10.03 2.42 -7.68
N LEU A 78 -9.08 2.37 -8.61
CA LEU A 78 -7.67 2.54 -8.31
C LEU A 78 -7.35 3.90 -7.68
N GLY A 79 -7.96 4.98 -8.19
CA GLY A 79 -7.77 6.32 -7.64
C GLY A 79 -8.47 6.58 -6.30
N ASP A 80 -9.35 5.68 -5.85
CA ASP A 80 -10.16 5.85 -4.64
C ASP A 80 -9.68 5.03 -3.46
N GLU A 81 -9.04 3.88 -3.72
CA GLU A 81 -8.72 2.92 -2.67
C GLU A 81 -7.26 2.52 -2.56
N LEU A 82 -6.42 2.84 -3.55
CA LEU A 82 -5.04 2.35 -3.57
C LEU A 82 -4.26 2.66 -2.29
N PHE A 83 -4.45 3.85 -1.71
CA PHE A 83 -3.73 4.29 -0.52
C PHE A 83 -4.36 3.80 0.79
N THR A 84 -5.48 3.10 0.73
CA THR A 84 -6.09 2.43 1.90
C THR A 84 -5.42 1.11 2.24
N TYR A 85 -4.71 0.52 1.26
CA TYR A 85 -3.98 -0.72 1.42
C TYR A 85 -2.48 -0.46 1.68
N PRO A 86 -1.77 -1.40 2.32
CA PRO A 86 -0.32 -1.36 2.40
C PRO A 86 0.31 -1.43 0.99
N ILE A 87 1.13 -0.43 0.66
CA ILE A 87 1.85 -0.32 -0.62
C ILE A 87 3.30 -0.65 -0.36
N SER A 88 3.88 -1.57 -1.12
CA SER A 88 5.30 -1.92 -1.06
C SER A 88 5.96 -1.76 -2.43
N GLY A 89 7.15 -1.16 -2.45
CA GLY A 89 7.90 -0.89 -3.68
C GLY A 89 7.82 0.56 -4.14
N SER A 90 8.21 0.81 -5.39
CA SER A 90 8.22 2.13 -6.01
C SER A 90 7.24 2.17 -7.17
N GLY A 91 6.72 3.35 -7.51
CA GLY A 91 5.80 3.54 -8.63
C GLY A 91 6.44 3.40 -10.02
N ARG A 92 7.73 3.01 -10.10
CA ARG A 92 8.50 2.93 -11.36
C ARG A 92 7.84 2.01 -12.38
N ASP A 93 7.44 0.82 -11.96
CA ASP A 93 6.87 -0.18 -12.88
C ASP A 93 5.51 0.28 -13.43
N MET A 94 4.73 1.00 -12.61
CA MET A 94 3.40 1.49 -12.98
C MET A 94 3.43 2.70 -13.92
N LYS A 95 4.52 3.49 -13.92
CA LYS A 95 4.64 4.69 -14.76
C LYS A 95 4.64 4.40 -16.26
N HIS A 96 4.98 3.17 -16.66
CA HIS A 96 5.01 2.75 -18.06
C HIS A 96 3.65 2.21 -18.56
N CYS A 97 2.67 1.98 -17.68
CA CYS A 97 1.39 1.37 -18.05
C CYS A 97 0.36 2.35 -18.65
N GLY A 98 0.57 3.66 -18.54
CA GLY A 98 -0.40 4.68 -18.94
C GLY A 98 -1.64 4.76 -18.03
N GLY A 99 -2.49 5.78 -18.25
CA GLY A 99 -3.75 5.97 -17.51
C GLY A 99 -3.61 6.09 -16.00
N ASP A 100 -4.57 5.54 -15.26
CA ASP A 100 -4.64 5.60 -13.80
C ASP A 100 -3.46 4.93 -13.13
N LYS A 101 -2.96 3.82 -13.69
CA LYS A 101 -1.77 3.13 -13.18
C LYS A 101 -0.56 4.08 -13.18
N MET A 102 -0.38 4.85 -14.25
CA MET A 102 0.70 5.83 -14.36
C MET A 102 0.52 6.99 -13.37
N LEU A 103 -0.68 7.55 -13.25
CA LEU A 103 -0.97 8.63 -12.28
C LEU A 103 -0.70 8.17 -10.83
N CYS A 104 -1.17 6.97 -10.46
CA CYS A 104 -0.90 6.35 -9.18
C CYS A 104 0.60 6.09 -8.96
N GLY A 105 1.35 5.70 -9.99
CA GLY A 105 2.81 5.54 -9.90
C GLY A 105 3.54 6.84 -9.50
N TYR A 106 3.07 8.00 -9.99
CA TYR A 106 3.60 9.29 -9.55
C TYR A 106 3.23 9.62 -8.11
N LEU A 107 2.01 9.31 -7.68
CA LEU A 107 1.56 9.53 -6.30
C LEU A 107 2.30 8.62 -5.30
N ILE A 108 2.54 7.35 -5.64
CA ILE A 108 3.34 6.41 -4.84
C ILE A 108 4.74 6.99 -4.58
N ASP A 109 5.38 7.55 -5.61
CA ASP A 109 6.70 8.16 -5.48
C ASP A 109 6.67 9.58 -4.88
N CYS A 110 5.47 10.10 -4.59
CA CYS A 110 5.19 11.47 -4.15
C CYS A 110 5.65 12.56 -5.14
N GLN A 111 5.67 12.24 -6.44
CA GLN A 111 6.03 13.15 -7.53
C GLN A 111 4.82 13.97 -7.97
N LEU A 112 4.33 14.84 -7.07
CA LEU A 112 3.12 15.63 -7.28
C LEU A 112 3.21 16.56 -8.51
N ASP A 113 4.37 17.13 -8.81
CA ASP A 113 4.51 18.02 -9.99
C ASP A 113 4.24 17.29 -11.31
N GLN A 114 4.70 16.04 -11.41
CA GLN A 114 4.49 15.23 -12.62
C GLN A 114 3.05 14.75 -12.70
N PHE A 115 2.49 14.30 -11.56
CA PHE A 115 1.09 13.94 -11.45
C PHE A 115 0.18 15.09 -11.93
N VAL A 116 0.37 16.30 -11.40
CA VAL A 116 -0.44 17.49 -11.74
C VAL A 116 -0.32 17.86 -13.21
N LYS A 117 0.87 17.75 -13.82
CA LYS A 117 1.04 18.01 -15.26
C LYS A 117 0.28 17.03 -16.15
N LEU A 118 0.17 15.78 -15.74
CA LEU A 118 -0.39 14.69 -16.54
C LEU A 118 -1.87 14.46 -16.27
N LEU A 119 -2.37 14.82 -15.08
CA LEU A 119 -3.75 14.61 -14.68
C LEU A 119 -4.78 15.15 -15.70
N PRO A 120 -4.65 16.38 -16.24
CA PRO A 120 -5.60 16.92 -17.23
C PRO A 120 -5.69 16.13 -18.53
N THR A 121 -4.67 15.32 -18.86
CA THR A 121 -4.67 14.47 -20.06
C THR A 121 -5.64 13.30 -19.95
N TYR A 122 -5.95 12.87 -18.72
CA TYR A 122 -6.81 11.71 -18.46
C TYR A 122 -8.16 12.09 -17.82
N TYR A 123 -8.19 13.16 -17.02
CA TYR A 123 -9.39 13.56 -16.29
C TYR A 123 -9.68 15.06 -16.41
N PRO A 124 -10.96 15.45 -16.47
CA PRO A 124 -11.35 16.82 -16.21
C PRO A 124 -11.08 17.18 -14.75
N ILE A 125 -10.58 18.41 -14.50
CA ILE A 125 -10.31 18.88 -13.14
C ILE A 125 -11.61 19.38 -12.50
N ASN A 126 -12.36 18.46 -11.91
CA ASN A 126 -13.64 18.74 -11.25
C ASN A 126 -13.89 17.75 -10.09
N SER A 127 -15.05 17.86 -9.44
CA SER A 127 -15.43 17.01 -8.30
C SER A 127 -15.67 15.53 -8.64
N SER A 128 -15.64 15.15 -9.91
CA SER A 128 -15.75 13.75 -10.36
C SER A 128 -14.40 13.00 -10.31
N LEU A 129 -13.31 13.68 -9.94
CA LEU A 129 -12.01 13.05 -9.74
C LEU A 129 -12.07 11.98 -8.65
N PRO A 130 -11.29 10.89 -8.76
CA PRO A 130 -11.11 9.96 -7.67
C PRO A 130 -10.63 10.63 -6.37
N LYS A 131 -11.06 10.10 -5.21
CA LYS A 131 -10.80 10.64 -3.87
C LYS A 131 -9.33 10.99 -3.66
N HIS A 132 -8.41 10.06 -3.91
CA HIS A 132 -7.00 10.30 -3.66
C HIS A 132 -6.37 11.31 -4.63
N TYR A 133 -6.94 11.47 -5.82
CA TYR A 133 -6.48 12.48 -6.77
C TYR A 133 -6.88 13.87 -6.29
N GLN A 134 -8.10 14.01 -5.74
CA GLN A 134 -8.54 15.23 -5.09
C GLN A 134 -7.67 15.55 -3.86
N GLU A 135 -7.42 14.57 -2.98
CA GLU A 135 -6.53 14.74 -1.82
C GLU A 135 -5.12 15.18 -2.22
N ALA A 136 -4.57 14.60 -3.31
CA ALA A 136 -3.27 14.98 -3.84
C ALA A 136 -3.24 16.42 -4.36
N LEU A 137 -4.32 16.90 -4.98
CA LEU A 137 -4.44 18.29 -5.46
C LEU A 137 -4.56 19.29 -4.31
N VAL A 138 -5.32 18.97 -3.27
CA VAL A 138 -5.40 19.78 -2.04
C VAL A 138 -4.01 19.89 -1.42
N LEU A 139 -3.33 18.76 -1.23
CA LEU A 139 -1.95 18.75 -0.71
C LEU A 139 -1.01 19.58 -1.60
N TYR A 140 -1.09 19.43 -2.92
CA TYR A 140 -0.26 20.17 -3.88
C TYR A 140 -0.44 21.68 -3.76
N LYS A 141 -1.68 22.15 -3.63
CA LYS A 141 -2.01 23.57 -3.44
C LYS A 141 -1.32 24.14 -2.20
N HIS A 142 -1.31 23.42 -1.08
CA HIS A 142 -0.63 23.87 0.14
C HIS A 142 0.90 23.74 0.10
N LEU A 143 1.45 22.88 -0.76
CA LEU A 143 2.90 22.70 -0.89
C LEU A 143 3.55 23.71 -1.85
N ARG A 144 2.79 24.30 -2.78
CA ARG A 144 3.33 25.16 -3.84
C ARG A 144 2.88 26.60 -3.68
N ALA A 145 3.85 27.51 -3.76
CA ALA A 145 3.57 28.95 -3.79
C ALA A 145 2.82 29.39 -5.06
N GLN A 146 3.02 28.67 -6.17
CA GLN A 146 2.35 28.92 -7.46
C GLN A 146 1.89 27.58 -8.06
N PRO A 147 0.70 27.09 -7.67
CA PRO A 147 0.18 25.82 -8.20
C PRO A 147 -0.24 25.98 -9.67
N ILE A 148 0.14 25.01 -10.50
CA ILE A 148 -0.23 24.98 -11.94
C ILE A 148 -1.72 24.67 -12.12
N ILE A 149 -2.26 23.82 -11.25
CA ILE A 149 -3.68 23.46 -11.21
C ILE A 149 -4.24 23.88 -9.87
N VAL A 150 -5.36 24.61 -9.91
CA VAL A 150 -6.14 24.95 -8.72
C VAL A 150 -7.40 24.10 -8.74
N PHE A 151 -7.51 23.21 -7.76
CA PHE A 151 -8.71 22.43 -7.52
C PHE A 151 -9.30 22.86 -6.18
N ASN A 152 -10.62 23.08 -6.17
CA ASN A 152 -11.33 23.56 -5.00
C ASN A 152 -12.36 22.52 -4.56
N ASN A 153 -12.15 21.94 -3.39
CA ASN A 153 -13.13 21.14 -2.68
C ASN A 153 -13.15 21.61 -1.23
N LEU A 154 -14.19 22.36 -0.84
CA LEU A 154 -14.28 23.00 0.48
C LEU A 154 -14.27 21.99 1.62
N ALA A 155 -14.89 20.81 1.43
CA ALA A 155 -14.91 19.77 2.45
C ALA A 155 -13.50 19.20 2.67
N MET A 156 -12.80 18.82 1.59
CA MET A 156 -11.44 18.30 1.70
C MET A 156 -10.42 19.34 2.17
N GLU A 157 -10.61 20.62 1.82
CA GLU A 157 -9.76 21.70 2.33
C GLU A 157 -9.94 21.85 3.84
N ALA A 158 -11.18 21.80 4.34
CA ALA A 158 -11.46 21.85 5.78
C ALA A 158 -10.84 20.66 6.52
N ASP A 159 -10.97 19.44 5.97
CA ASP A 159 -10.37 18.23 6.55
C ASP A 159 -8.84 18.33 6.59
N PHE A 160 -8.23 18.89 5.53
CA PHE A 160 -6.79 19.12 5.47
C PHE A 160 -6.32 20.15 6.50
N ASP A 161 -7.04 21.27 6.63
CA ASP A 161 -6.74 22.30 7.61
C ASP A 161 -6.87 21.78 9.05
N GLU A 162 -7.89 20.94 9.33
CA GLU A 162 -8.03 20.26 10.62
C GLU A 162 -6.81 19.35 10.89
N MET A 163 -6.41 18.54 9.92
CA MET A 163 -5.22 17.70 10.01
C MET A 163 -3.94 18.53 10.29
N LYS A 164 -3.79 19.69 9.64
CA LYS A 164 -2.65 20.60 9.88
C LYS A 164 -2.71 21.24 11.26
N SER A 165 -3.90 21.56 11.77
CA SER A 165 -4.07 22.06 13.14
C SER A 165 -3.65 21.02 14.19
N LEU A 166 -3.93 19.73 13.97
CA LEU A 166 -3.48 18.64 14.84
C LEU A 166 -1.94 18.55 14.87
N GLN A 167 -1.28 18.79 13.75
CA GLN A 167 0.19 18.84 13.69
C GLN A 167 0.76 19.96 14.58
N GLN A 168 0.11 21.12 14.63
CA GLN A 168 0.53 22.23 15.49
C GLN A 168 0.25 21.95 16.97
N ARG A 169 -0.89 21.33 17.28
CA ARG A 169 -1.34 21.03 18.64
C ARG A 169 -0.51 19.93 19.31
N TYR A 170 -0.03 18.96 18.54
CA TYR A 170 0.74 17.82 19.03
C TYR A 170 2.15 17.79 18.43
N PRO A 171 3.06 18.69 18.86
CA PRO A 171 4.42 18.76 18.32
C PRO A 171 5.25 17.49 18.64
N LYS A 172 4.84 16.70 19.64
CA LYS A 172 5.42 15.37 19.88
C LYS A 172 4.98 14.41 18.77
N GLN A 173 5.96 13.97 17.97
CA GLN A 173 5.77 13.14 16.78
C GLN A 173 4.88 11.90 17.02
N ARG A 174 4.93 11.27 18.21
CA ARG A 174 4.15 10.07 18.52
C ARG A 174 2.63 10.31 18.62
N GLU A 175 2.21 11.38 19.30
CA GLU A 175 0.77 11.67 19.49
C GLU A 175 0.13 12.11 18.17
N TRP A 176 0.87 12.89 17.37
CA TRP A 176 0.44 13.24 16.01
C TRP A 176 0.32 11.99 15.12
N LEU A 177 1.28 11.07 15.14
CA LEU A 177 1.22 9.82 14.36
C LEU A 177 0.00 8.96 14.74
N ILE A 178 -0.35 8.88 16.03
CA ILE A 178 -1.54 8.15 16.48
C ILE A 178 -2.82 8.77 15.92
N ASN A 179 -2.95 10.11 15.97
CA ASN A 179 -4.10 10.79 15.38
C ASN A 179 -4.16 10.61 13.86
N MET A 180 -3.03 10.72 13.17
CA MET A 180 -2.92 10.48 11.74
C MET A 180 -3.36 9.05 11.36
N GLN A 181 -2.91 8.05 12.11
CA GLN A 181 -3.30 6.66 11.90
C GLN A 181 -4.76 6.38 12.26
N THR A 182 -5.33 7.10 13.22
CA THR A 182 -6.71 6.84 13.68
C THR A 182 -7.73 7.50 12.77
N ASN A 183 -7.47 8.76 12.36
CA ASN A 183 -8.46 9.59 11.69
C ASN A 183 -8.22 9.72 10.18
N TYR A 184 -6.99 9.49 9.69
CA TYR A 184 -6.61 9.80 8.30
C TYR A 184 -5.91 8.65 7.57
N LYS A 185 -5.86 7.43 8.13
CA LYS A 185 -5.09 6.29 7.57
C LYS A 185 -5.43 5.94 6.12
N ASP A 186 -6.64 6.22 5.70
CA ASP A 186 -7.23 5.92 4.39
C ASP A 186 -7.12 7.11 3.43
N THR A 187 -6.33 8.13 3.79
CA THR A 187 -6.08 9.32 2.95
C THR A 187 -4.69 9.24 2.34
N TYR A 188 -4.55 9.85 1.17
CA TYR A 188 -3.24 10.05 0.55
C TYR A 188 -2.32 10.94 1.41
N TRP A 189 -2.87 11.82 2.25
CA TRP A 189 -2.08 12.64 3.18
C TRP A 189 -1.34 11.79 4.21
N TYR A 190 -2.01 10.78 4.79
CA TYR A 190 -1.35 9.82 5.67
C TYR A 190 -0.22 9.07 4.96
N TYR A 191 -0.47 8.61 3.73
CA TYR A 191 0.57 7.97 2.94
C TYR A 191 1.78 8.90 2.70
N TYR A 192 1.52 10.15 2.31
CA TYR A 192 2.55 11.14 1.99
C TYR A 192 3.42 11.49 3.21
N PHE A 193 2.78 11.74 4.37
CA PHE A 193 3.48 12.18 5.57
C PHE A 193 4.05 11.02 6.41
N CYS A 194 3.36 9.87 6.46
CA CYS A 194 3.69 8.74 7.34
C CYS A 194 4.14 7.50 6.54
N GLY A 195 3.36 7.11 5.53
CA GLY A 195 3.56 5.87 4.76
C GLY A 195 4.92 5.77 4.08
N LYS A 196 5.40 6.85 3.45
CA LYS A 196 6.71 6.86 2.78
C LYS A 196 7.88 6.56 3.73
N ALA A 197 7.81 7.03 4.98
CA ALA A 197 8.84 6.75 5.98
C ALA A 197 8.85 5.27 6.37
N ILE A 198 7.67 4.66 6.52
CA ILE A 198 7.49 3.25 6.86
C ILE A 198 8.03 2.35 5.72
N ASN A 199 7.68 2.67 4.47
CA ASN A 199 8.14 1.91 3.30
C ASN A 199 9.66 1.97 3.10
N LYS A 200 10.30 3.08 3.50
CA LYS A 200 11.77 3.20 3.48
C LYS A 200 12.46 2.34 4.54
N LEU A 201 11.77 2.02 5.64
CA LEU A 201 12.28 1.17 6.72
C LEU A 201 12.09 -0.32 6.41
N GLN A 202 11.02 -0.70 5.71
CA GLN A 202 10.74 -2.09 5.33
C GLN A 202 11.60 -2.59 4.15
N ASN A 203 12.06 -1.69 3.29
CA ASN A 203 12.93 -2.00 2.14
C ASN A 203 14.44 -1.87 2.45
N ARG A 204 14.84 -1.93 3.73
CA ARG A 204 16.23 -1.99 4.18
C ARG A 204 16.53 -3.34 4.81
#